data_AF-A0A1E7IXR3-F1
#
_entry.id   AF-A0A1E7IXR3-F1
#
_cell.length_a   1.000
_cell.length_b   1.000
_cell.length_c   1.000
_cell.angle_alpha   90.00
_cell.angle_beta   90.00
_cell.angle_gamma   90.00
#
_symmetry.space_group_name_H-M   'P 1'
#
loop_
_entity.id
_entity.type
_entity.pdbx_description
1 polymer ?
#
loop_
_entity_poly.entity_id
_entity_poly.type
_entity_poly.pdbx_seq_one_letter_code
_entity_poly.pdbx_strand_id
1 'polypeptide(L)' 'MVQGWPRPAGTLDISQKFEIQERLKKLGYYSGEVDGNLGKKSKKAIRMFQAGADLKEDGAPSLELLEKLRK' A
#
# COMPACT_ATOMS: atom_id res chain seq x y z
N MET A 1 6.49 -10.46 25.32
CA MET A 1 6.27 -9.35 24.37
C MET A 1 5.52 -9.92 23.18
N VAL A 2 4.28 -9.44 22.99
CA VAL A 2 3.29 -9.73 21.91
C VAL A 2 3.45 -11.03 21.10
N GLN A 3 2.75 -12.09 21.53
CA GLN A 3 2.50 -13.26 20.68
C GLN A 3 1.64 -12.82 19.47
N GLY A 4 2.27 -12.72 18.31
CA GLY A 4 1.62 -12.41 17.04
C GLY A 4 0.76 -13.58 16.61
N TRP A 5 -0.56 -13.45 16.76
CA TRP A 5 -1.51 -14.35 16.12
C TRP A 5 -1.20 -14.39 14.61
N PRO A 6 -0.91 -15.57 14.02
CA PRO A 6 -0.71 -15.68 12.58
C PRO A 6 -2.05 -15.38 11.91
N ARG A 7 -2.18 -14.18 11.34
CA ARG A 7 -3.34 -13.85 10.52
C ARG A 7 -3.29 -14.69 9.24
N PRO A 8 -4.44 -15.13 8.72
CA PRO A 8 -4.48 -15.92 7.49
C PRO A 8 -3.72 -15.21 6.37
N ALA A 9 -2.80 -15.94 5.73
CA ALA A 9 -1.98 -15.46 4.63
C ALA A 9 -2.90 -15.00 3.48
N GLY A 10 -2.96 -13.70 3.23
CA GLY A 10 -3.79 -13.13 2.15
C GLY A 10 -4.37 -11.75 2.44
N THR A 11 -4.50 -11.38 3.71
CA THR A 11 -4.89 -10.01 4.11
C THR A 11 -3.67 -9.13 4.37
N LEU A 12 -3.65 -7.92 3.80
CA LEU A 12 -2.63 -6.90 4.08
C LEU A 12 -2.52 -6.64 5.59
N ASP A 13 -1.31 -6.83 6.14
CA ASP A 13 -0.99 -6.46 7.51
C ASP A 13 -1.00 -4.94 7.70
N ILE A 14 -1.17 -4.48 8.95
CA ILE A 14 -1.09 -3.06 9.27
C ILE A 14 0.26 -2.49 8.84
N SER A 15 1.37 -3.20 9.10
CA SER A 15 2.72 -2.79 8.72
C SER A 15 2.85 -2.66 7.20
N GLN A 16 2.18 -3.53 6.45
CA GLN A 16 2.17 -3.46 4.99
C GLN A 16 1.39 -2.26 4.47
N LYS A 17 0.29 -1.86 5.11
CA LYS A 17 -0.45 -0.65 4.75
C LYS A 17 0.38 0.61 4.99
N PHE A 18 1.08 0.66 6.13
CA PHE A 18 2.05 1.72 6.42
C PHE A 18 3.15 1.76 5.37
N GLU A 19 3.74 0.61 5.03
CA GLU A 19 4.80 0.52 4.02
C GLU A 19 4.31 0.97 2.63
N ILE A 20 3.11 0.58 2.21
CA ILE A 20 2.51 1.05 0.95
C ILE A 20 2.41 2.58 0.94
N GLN A 21 1.85 3.19 1.99
CA GLN A 21 1.71 4.64 2.06
C GLN A 21 3.06 5.36 2.07
N GLU A 22 4.03 4.85 2.84
CA GLU A 22 5.36 5.43 2.94
C GLU A 22 6.08 5.39 1.60
N ARG A 23 6.03 4.26 0.89
CA ARG A 23 6.64 4.12 -0.44
C ARG A 23 5.95 5.00 -1.47
N LEU A 24 4.62 5.04 -1.48
CA LEU A 24 3.87 5.94 -2.37
C LEU A 24 4.22 7.42 -2.10
N LYS A 25 4.47 7.78 -0.84
CA LYS A 25 4.92 9.12 -0.47
C LYS A 25 6.32 9.41 -0.97
N LYS A 26 7.24 8.46 -0.78
CA LYS A 26 8.63 8.56 -1.23
C LYS A 26 8.74 8.70 -2.75
N LEU A 27 7.85 8.03 -3.49
CA LEU A 27 7.75 8.13 -4.95
C LEU A 27 7.01 9.40 -5.43
N GLY A 28 6.47 10.22 -4.53
CA GLY A 28 5.76 11.46 -4.88
C GLY A 28 4.29 11.27 -5.28
N TYR A 29 3.75 10.05 -5.24
CA TYR A 29 2.33 9.78 -5.55
C TYR A 29 1.39 10.15 -4.40
N TYR A 30 1.88 10.15 -3.16
CA TYR A 30 1.09 10.45 -1.96
C TYR A 30 1.68 11.63 -1.18
N SER A 31 0.84 12.60 -0.82
CA SER A 31 1.27 13.80 -0.07
C SER A 31 0.68 13.89 1.35
N GLY A 32 -0.05 12.86 1.79
CA GLY A 32 -0.65 12.83 3.12
C GLY A 32 0.31 12.33 4.21
N GLU A 33 -0.22 12.20 5.42
CA GLU A 33 0.44 11.50 6.52
C GLU A 33 0.37 9.99 6.32
N VAL A 34 1.39 9.29 6.81
CA VAL A 34 1.49 7.84 6.78
C VAL A 34 0.88 7.34 8.08
N ASP A 35 -0.42 7.06 8.05
CA ASP A 35 -1.23 6.69 9.21
C ASP A 35 -1.79 5.24 9.12
N GLY A 36 -1.48 4.54 8.03
CA GLY A 36 -1.94 3.18 7.74
C GLY A 36 -3.38 3.11 7.21
N ASN A 37 -4.14 4.21 7.21
CA ASN A 37 -5.48 4.27 6.64
C ASN A 37 -5.43 4.59 5.15
N LEU A 38 -5.70 3.59 4.33
CA LEU A 38 -5.71 3.70 2.88
C LEU A 38 -7.04 4.28 2.37
N GLY A 39 -7.29 5.54 2.73
CA GLY A 39 -8.46 6.31 2.35
C GLY A 39 -8.41 6.83 0.90
N LYS A 40 -9.31 7.77 0.56
CA LYS A 40 -9.46 8.28 -0.82
C LYS A 40 -8.15 8.80 -1.44
N LYS A 41 -7.33 9.52 -0.66
CA LYS A 41 -6.03 10.05 -1.11
C LYS A 41 -5.04 8.93 -1.42
N SER A 42 -4.95 7.92 -0.56
CA SER A 42 -4.08 6.77 -0.80
C SER A 42 -4.57 5.95 -1.99
N LYS A 43 -5.89 5.72 -2.14
CA LYS A 43 -6.44 5.03 -3.32
C LYS A 43 -6.07 5.75 -4.63
N LYS A 44 -6.12 7.09 -4.65
CA LYS A 44 -5.68 7.87 -5.81
C LYS A 44 -4.19 7.67 -6.09
N ALA A 45 -3.34 7.73 -5.06
CA ALA A 45 -1.91 7.48 -5.18
C ALA A 45 -1.60 6.06 -5.69
N ILE A 46 -2.31 5.07 -5.14
CA ILE A 46 -2.23 3.66 -5.56
C ILE A 46 -2.59 3.54 -7.03
N ARG A 47 -3.71 4.13 -7.47
CA ARG A 47 -4.15 4.08 -8.86
C ARG A 47 -3.12 4.68 -9.83
N MET A 48 -2.52 5.81 -9.46
CA MET A 48 -1.48 6.45 -10.26
C MET A 48 -0.23 5.57 -10.39
N PHE A 49 0.19 4.94 -9.30
CA PHE A 49 1.29 3.99 -9.34
C PHE A 49 0.94 2.74 -10.16
N GLN A 50 -0.28 2.20 -10.01
CA GLN A 50 -0.75 1.03 -10.75
C GLN A 50 -0.74 1.27 -12.26
N ALA A 51 -1.18 2.45 -12.70
CA ALA A 51 -1.15 2.84 -14.10
C ALA A 51 0.27 2.85 -14.69
N GLY A 52 1.28 3.20 -13.89
CA GLY A 52 2.69 3.16 -14.31
C GLY A 52 3.35 1.78 -14.17
N ALA A 53 2.79 0.90 -13.35
CA ALA A 53 3.36 -0.41 -13.01
C ALA A 53 2.75 -1.58 -13.81
N ASP A 54 1.92 -1.27 -14.82
CA ASP A 54 1.11 -2.24 -15.59
C ASP A 54 0.24 -3.12 -14.69
N LEU A 55 -0.29 -2.53 -13.61
CA LEU A 55 -1.19 -3.18 -12.67
C LEU A 55 -2.63 -2.76 -12.94
N LYS A 56 -3.58 -3.57 -12.47
CA LYS A 56 -4.99 -3.20 -12.48
C LYS A 56 -5.21 -1.95 -11.62
N GLU A 57 -5.57 -0.85 -12.26
CA GLU A 57 -5.78 0.49 -11.69
C GLU A 57 -7.09 0.62 -10.86
N ASP A 58 -7.36 -0.36 -10.02
CA ASP A 58 -8.52 -0.39 -9.12
C ASP A 58 -8.36 0.57 -7.92
N GLY A 59 -7.14 1.02 -7.65
CA GLY A 59 -6.82 1.82 -6.47
C GLY A 59 -6.87 1.02 -5.17
N ALA A 60 -7.04 -0.31 -5.25
CA ALA A 60 -7.01 -1.20 -4.11
C ALA A 60 -5.56 -1.53 -3.71
N PRO A 61 -5.24 -1.49 -2.41
CA PRO A 61 -3.98 -1.99 -1.93
C PRO A 61 -3.97 -3.52 -1.97
N SER A 62 -2.90 -4.09 -2.50
CA SER A 62 -2.69 -5.53 -2.62
C SER A 62 -1.25 -5.90 -2.29
N LEU A 63 -0.98 -7.18 -2.06
CA LEU A 63 0.38 -7.68 -1.89
C LEU A 63 1.21 -7.44 -3.16
N GLU A 64 0.63 -7.69 -4.33
CA GLU A 64 1.28 -7.45 -5.63
C GLU A 64 1.71 -5.99 -5.81
N LEU A 65 0.85 -5.04 -5.41
CA LEU A 65 1.19 -3.61 -5.38
C LEU A 65 2.40 -3.36 -4.47
N LEU A 66 2.39 -3.92 -3.26
CA LEU A 66 3.50 -3.77 -2.32
C LEU A 66 4.80 -4.36 -2.86
N GLU A 67 4.75 -5.51 -3.51
CA GLU A 67 5.93 -6.12 -4.15
C GLU A 67 6.48 -5.24 -5.28
N LYS A 68 5.61 -4.63 -6.08
CA LYS A 68 6.02 -3.66 -7.11
C LYS A 68 6.63 -2.39 -6.51
N LEU A 69 6.11 -1.93 -5.38
CA LEU A 69 6.70 -0.80 -4.64
C LEU A 69 8.04 -1.17 -3.97
N ARG A 70 8.32 -2.47 -3.76
CA ARG A 70 9.55 -3.02 -3.15
C ARG A 70 10.74 -3.13 -4.10
N LYS A 71 10.47 -3.33 -5.38
CA LYS A 71 11.48 -3.32 -6.45
C LYS A 71 12.00 -1.91 -6.71
#